data_AF-A0A2K9JUS9-F1
#
_entry.id   AF-A0A2K9JUS9-F1
#
_cell.length_a   1.000
_cell.length_b   1.000
_cell.length_c   1.000
_cell.angle_alpha   90.00
_cell.angle_beta   90.00
_cell.angle_gamma   90.00
#
_symmetry.space_group_name_H-M   'P 1'
#
loop_
_entity.id
_entity.type
_entity.pdbx_description
1 polymer ?
#
loop_
_entity_poly.entity_id
_entity_poly.type
_entity_poly.pdbx_seq_one_letter_code
_entity_poly.pdbx_strand_id
1 'polypeptide(L)'
;MFDKQYYPDDISLRDDNLCIVESGKLECFELVKEWSQEDPKIRLQARPTNLDSISNGSAARKSYLSWEGISVCALYTGGFLCDSDNSGADWSYPSMYFDNILSLDLSDDRICMVRGYQQINSRFVQCIKEGTHEELFVPGDLLTTKSVSVGAIETCVLELDRAVCWNRANDVYSKPLVNPTQLKVYTYQACAVDDNGLSCWPLGSNEGKGITLPSIQNVTKLMEDSTCAVGEDGLFCWDTFPYYGYGQRDRALY
;
A
#
# COMPACT_ATOMS: atom_id res chain seq x y z
N MET A 1 14.21 14.14 16.22
CA MET A 1 14.28 15.14 15.12
C MET A 1 14.37 14.37 13.81
N PHE A 2 13.23 13.88 13.32
CA PHE A 2 13.16 13.23 12.02
C PHE A 2 13.20 14.34 10.97
N ASP A 3 14.33 14.43 10.27
CA ASP A 3 14.54 15.44 9.26
C ASP A 3 13.55 15.24 8.10
N LYS A 4 13.21 16.33 7.40
CA LYS A 4 12.19 16.40 6.32
C LYS A 4 12.63 15.66 5.04
N GLN A 5 13.18 14.46 5.16
CA GLN A 5 13.51 13.61 4.03
C GLN A 5 12.30 12.76 3.67
N TYR A 6 11.66 13.16 2.58
CA TYR A 6 11.14 12.30 1.54
C TYR A 6 11.35 10.81 1.86
N TYR A 7 10.34 10.12 2.40
CA TYR A 7 10.33 8.66 2.41
C TYR A 7 10.30 8.24 0.94
N PRO A 8 11.44 7.80 0.37
CA PRO A 8 11.50 7.54 -1.05
C PRO A 8 10.68 6.27 -1.33
N ASP A 9 10.24 6.12 -2.58
CA ASP A 9 9.41 4.99 -3.02
C ASP A 9 10.10 3.62 -2.86
N ASP A 10 11.35 3.61 -2.45
CA ASP A 10 12.20 2.46 -2.17
C ASP A 10 12.03 1.90 -0.74
N ILE A 11 11.34 2.61 0.16
CA ILE A 11 11.08 2.15 1.53
C ILE A 11 9.62 1.75 1.69
N SER A 12 9.40 0.50 2.09
CA SER A 12 8.13 -0.02 2.59
C SER A 12 8.26 -0.30 4.08
N LEU A 13 7.31 0.20 4.88
CA LEU A 13 7.28 -0.03 6.33
C LEU A 13 5.86 -0.44 6.70
N ARG A 14 5.71 -1.60 7.32
CA ARG A 14 4.44 -2.19 7.70
C ARG A 14 4.54 -2.96 9.00
N ASP A 15 3.72 -2.63 9.99
CA ASP A 15 3.84 -3.12 11.36
C ASP A 15 5.28 -2.96 11.90
N ASP A 16 5.92 -4.07 12.30
CA ASP A 16 7.31 -4.12 12.73
C ASP A 16 8.25 -4.56 11.58
N ASN A 17 7.79 -4.57 10.32
CA ASN A 17 8.60 -4.95 9.14
C ASN A 17 8.99 -3.73 8.30
N LEU A 18 10.26 -3.70 7.88
CA LEU A 18 10.84 -2.64 7.05
C LEU A 18 11.57 -3.28 5.87
N CYS A 19 11.23 -2.90 4.65
CA CYS A 19 11.93 -3.32 3.44
C CYS A 19 12.42 -2.11 2.65
N ILE A 20 13.70 -2.12 2.27
CA ILE A 20 14.37 -1.02 1.57
C ILE A 20 14.95 -1.57 0.27
N VAL A 21 14.82 -0.81 -0.81
CA VAL A 21 15.51 -1.08 -2.07
C VAL A 21 16.69 -0.12 -2.21
N GLU A 22 17.90 -0.60 -1.97
CA GLU A 22 19.12 0.22 -2.08
C GLU A 22 20.00 -0.30 -3.23
N SER A 23 20.36 0.58 -4.16
CA SER A 23 21.20 0.22 -5.32
C SER A 23 20.68 -1.00 -6.12
N GLY A 24 19.36 -1.18 -6.16
CA GLY A 24 18.72 -2.30 -6.86
C GLY A 24 18.63 -3.60 -6.07
N LYS A 25 19.09 -3.63 -4.81
CA LYS A 25 18.99 -4.77 -3.91
C LYS A 25 17.88 -4.56 -2.89
N LEU A 26 17.08 -5.59 -2.63
CA LEU A 26 16.04 -5.56 -1.61
C LEU A 26 16.61 -6.07 -0.28
N GLU A 27 16.49 -5.27 0.77
CA GLU A 27 16.86 -5.66 2.13
C GLU A 27 15.69 -5.47 3.08
N CYS A 28 15.32 -6.53 3.79
CA CYS A 28 14.20 -6.51 4.73
C CYS A 28 14.67 -6.77 6.16
N PHE A 29 13.99 -6.12 7.10
CA PHE A 29 14.31 -6.09 8.50
C PHE A 29 13.04 -6.17 9.34
N GLU A 30 13.15 -6.80 10.51
CA GLU A 30 12.16 -6.78 11.57
C GLU A 30 12.63 -5.86 12.70
N LEU A 31 11.74 -4.99 13.18
CA LEU A 31 11.94 -4.10 14.31
C LEU A 31 11.73 -4.87 15.61
N VAL A 32 12.82 -5.29 16.23
CA VAL A 32 12.80 -6.04 17.49
C VAL A 32 12.91 -5.07 18.66
N LYS A 33 11.94 -5.17 19.57
CA LYS A 33 11.89 -4.40 20.82
C LYS A 33 12.54 -5.21 21.93
N GLU A 34 13.76 -4.86 22.30
CA GLU A 34 14.46 -5.44 23.45
C GLU A 34 14.03 -4.69 24.72
N TRP A 35 13.20 -5.33 25.55
CA TRP A 35 12.78 -4.74 26.82
C TRP A 35 13.90 -4.81 27.85
N SER A 36 14.27 -3.66 28.41
CA SER A 36 15.19 -3.51 29.54
C SER A 36 14.57 -2.53 30.53
N GLN A 37 14.71 -2.79 31.83
CA GLN A 37 14.19 -1.90 32.88
C GLN A 37 14.92 -0.55 32.93
N GLU A 38 16.12 -0.45 32.34
CA GLU A 38 16.97 0.75 32.41
C GLU A 38 17.11 1.47 31.06
N ASP A 39 17.04 0.74 29.93
CA ASP A 39 17.26 1.29 28.58
C ASP A 39 16.59 0.41 27.50
N PRO A 40 15.29 0.61 27.18
CA PRO A 40 14.62 -0.15 26.14
C PRO A 40 15.23 0.18 24.76
N LYS A 41 15.72 -0.84 24.05
CA LYS A 41 16.38 -0.68 22.74
C LYS A 41 15.48 -1.18 21.62
N ILE A 42 15.44 -0.42 20.53
CA ILE A 42 14.86 -0.85 19.26
C ILE A 42 16.04 -1.19 18.35
N ARG A 43 16.02 -2.38 17.75
CA ARG A 43 17.02 -2.79 16.76
C ARG A 43 16.34 -3.32 15.51
N LEU A 44 17.02 -3.18 14.39
CA LEU A 44 16.66 -3.83 13.14
C LEU A 44 17.37 -5.18 13.09
N GLN A 45 16.59 -6.25 12.97
CA GLN A 45 17.08 -7.60 12.72
C GLN A 45 16.82 -7.95 11.26
N ALA A 46 17.86 -8.38 10.54
CA ALA A 46 17.69 -8.78 9.14
C ALA A 46 16.70 -9.95 9.03
N ARG A 47 15.71 -9.80 8.14
CA ARG A 47 14.76 -10.84 7.76
C ARG A 47 15.17 -11.36 6.38
N PRO A 48 15.74 -12.57 6.29
CA PRO A 48 16.13 -13.12 5.01
C PRO A 48 14.90 -13.30 4.13
N THR A 49 15.00 -12.86 2.87
CA THR A 49 14.01 -13.14 1.83
C THR A 49 14.65 -14.01 0.75
N ASN A 50 13.86 -14.84 0.08
CA ASN A 50 14.31 -15.63 -1.07
C ASN A 50 14.32 -14.82 -2.38
N LEU A 51 13.85 -13.57 -2.36
CA LEU A 51 13.68 -12.72 -3.56
C LEU A 51 14.98 -12.48 -4.33
N ASP A 52 16.12 -12.31 -3.63
CA ASP A 52 17.42 -12.14 -4.27
C ASP A 52 17.80 -13.35 -5.13
N SER A 53 17.43 -14.57 -4.69
CA SER A 53 17.69 -15.81 -5.44
C SER A 53 16.77 -15.98 -6.64
N ILE A 54 15.53 -15.49 -6.55
CA ILE A 54 14.49 -15.61 -7.58
C ILE A 54 14.65 -14.53 -8.66
N SER A 55 15.19 -13.35 -8.29
CA SER A 55 15.40 -12.21 -9.20
C SER A 55 16.40 -12.47 -10.33
N ASN A 56 17.21 -13.54 -10.23
CA ASN A 56 18.28 -13.87 -11.17
C ASN A 56 19.20 -12.67 -11.50
N GLY A 57 19.46 -11.79 -10.52
CA GLY A 57 20.31 -10.61 -10.68
C GLY A 57 19.63 -9.37 -11.26
N SER A 58 18.30 -9.38 -11.39
CA SER A 58 17.51 -8.19 -11.76
C SER A 58 17.48 -7.18 -10.61
N ALA A 59 17.69 -5.90 -10.92
CA ALA A 59 17.59 -4.84 -9.93
C ALA A 59 16.13 -4.55 -9.55
N ALA A 60 15.81 -4.63 -8.26
CA ALA A 60 14.55 -4.18 -7.70
C ALA A 60 14.42 -2.65 -7.82
N ARG A 61 13.19 -2.17 -8.00
CA ARG A 61 12.86 -0.73 -8.12
C ARG A 61 12.03 -0.22 -6.95
N LYS A 62 11.17 -1.07 -6.40
CA LYS A 62 10.25 -0.75 -5.33
C LYS A 62 9.90 -2.03 -4.56
N SER A 63 9.82 -1.92 -3.25
CA SER A 63 9.31 -2.97 -2.36
C SER A 63 7.83 -2.72 -2.04
N TYR A 64 7.15 -3.76 -1.58
CA TYR A 64 5.79 -3.72 -1.09
C TYR A 64 5.63 -4.75 0.04
N LEU A 65 4.80 -4.43 1.02
CA LEU A 65 4.49 -5.31 2.14
C LEU A 65 2.98 -5.52 2.23
N SER A 66 2.57 -6.78 2.42
CA SER A 66 1.17 -7.15 2.72
C SER A 66 0.73 -6.66 4.10
N TRP A 67 -0.58 -6.69 4.38
CA TRP A 67 -1.22 -6.10 5.56
C TRP A 67 -0.61 -6.57 6.88
N GLU A 68 -0.37 -7.87 7.01
CA GLU A 68 0.26 -8.43 8.21
C GLU A 68 1.80 -8.51 8.09
N GLY A 69 2.39 -7.91 7.05
CA GLY A 69 3.82 -7.98 6.76
C GLY A 69 4.32 -9.39 6.46
N ILE A 70 3.42 -10.32 6.12
CA ILE A 70 3.74 -11.74 5.87
C ILE A 70 4.39 -11.91 4.51
N SER A 71 3.74 -11.38 3.46
CA SER A 71 4.23 -11.37 2.09
C SER A 71 5.01 -10.10 1.80
N VAL A 72 6.22 -10.27 1.27
CA VAL A 72 7.11 -9.23 0.74
C VAL A 72 7.11 -9.33 -0.77
N CYS A 73 6.82 -8.25 -1.47
CA CYS A 73 6.93 -8.21 -2.93
C CYS A 73 7.91 -7.13 -3.36
N ALA A 74 8.56 -7.34 -4.51
CA ALA A 74 9.41 -6.34 -5.14
C ALA A 74 9.13 -6.26 -6.64
N LEU A 75 9.12 -5.03 -7.16
CA LEU A 75 8.97 -4.74 -8.58
C LEU A 75 10.35 -4.72 -9.24
N TYR A 76 10.49 -5.47 -10.33
CA TYR A 76 11.68 -5.57 -11.16
C TYR A 76 11.40 -5.06 -12.57
N THR A 77 12.43 -5.00 -13.41
CA THR A 77 12.24 -4.76 -14.84
C THR A 77 11.56 -5.99 -15.46
N GLY A 78 10.33 -5.84 -15.96
CA GLY A 78 9.55 -6.92 -16.60
C GLY A 78 8.51 -7.63 -15.73
N GLY A 79 8.34 -7.22 -14.47
CA GLY A 79 7.32 -7.78 -13.58
C GLY A 79 7.62 -7.56 -12.10
N PHE A 80 6.98 -8.34 -11.23
CA PHE A 80 7.21 -8.34 -9.78
C PHE A 80 7.46 -9.77 -9.30
N LEU A 81 8.13 -9.91 -8.15
CA LEU A 81 8.30 -11.16 -7.43
C LEU A 81 7.80 -10.98 -6.00
N CYS A 82 7.24 -12.04 -5.43
CA CYS A 82 6.78 -12.06 -4.05
C CYS A 82 7.38 -13.26 -3.33
N ASP A 83 7.72 -13.05 -2.06
CA ASP A 83 8.17 -14.05 -1.11
C ASP A 83 7.28 -13.94 0.10
N SER A 84 6.68 -15.04 0.50
CA SER A 84 5.84 -15.10 1.69
C SER A 84 6.34 -16.23 2.58
N ASP A 85 6.24 -16.03 3.89
CA ASP A 85 6.83 -16.94 4.88
C ASP A 85 6.21 -18.35 4.81
N ASN A 86 6.81 -19.24 4.00
CA ASN A 86 6.94 -20.68 4.22
C ASN A 86 5.67 -21.47 4.64
N SER A 87 4.52 -21.24 4.01
CA SER A 87 3.43 -22.25 4.01
C SER A 87 3.68 -23.41 3.03
N GLY A 88 4.82 -23.41 2.33
CA GLY A 88 5.20 -24.44 1.36
C GLY A 88 4.60 -24.26 -0.03
N ALA A 89 3.85 -23.19 -0.28
CA ALA A 89 3.54 -22.76 -1.63
C ALA A 89 4.76 -22.02 -2.22
N ASP A 90 5.15 -22.39 -3.43
CA ASP A 90 6.17 -21.67 -4.20
C ASP A 90 5.46 -20.47 -4.85
N TRP A 91 5.69 -19.27 -4.29
CA TRP A 91 5.04 -18.00 -4.70
C TRP A 91 5.75 -17.32 -5.87
N SER A 92 6.71 -18.03 -6.46
CA SER A 92 7.43 -17.60 -7.64
C SER A 92 6.47 -17.58 -8.82
N TYR A 93 6.04 -16.38 -9.25
CA TYR A 93 5.70 -16.21 -10.66
C TYR A 93 7.02 -16.36 -11.43
N PRO A 94 7.20 -17.38 -12.29
CA PRO A 94 8.35 -17.42 -13.16
C PRO A 94 8.20 -16.31 -14.21
N SER A 95 8.63 -15.09 -13.88
CA SER A 95 8.90 -14.01 -14.86
C SER A 95 7.89 -13.92 -16.03
N MET A 96 6.58 -14.00 -15.75
CA MET A 96 5.59 -14.07 -16.83
C MET A 96 5.17 -12.65 -17.23
N TYR A 97 6.01 -11.99 -18.04
CA TYR A 97 5.64 -10.97 -19.03
C TYR A 97 4.58 -9.93 -18.60
N PHE A 98 4.73 -9.32 -17.44
CA PHE A 98 4.00 -8.09 -17.13
C PHE A 98 4.90 -6.89 -17.44
N ASP A 99 5.19 -6.72 -18.72
CA ASP A 99 5.83 -5.50 -19.19
C ASP A 99 4.92 -4.31 -18.87
N ASN A 100 5.52 -3.28 -18.26
CA ASN A 100 4.90 -1.97 -17.99
C ASN A 100 3.82 -1.92 -16.87
N ILE A 101 4.12 -2.49 -15.70
CA ILE A 101 3.40 -2.18 -14.45
C ILE A 101 3.70 -0.74 -14.04
N LEU A 102 2.65 0.07 -13.88
CA LEU A 102 2.73 1.49 -13.53
C LEU A 102 2.47 1.75 -12.04
N SER A 103 1.65 0.92 -11.42
CA SER A 103 1.31 0.96 -10.00
C SER A 103 0.93 -0.45 -9.57
N LEU A 104 1.34 -0.83 -8.37
CA LEU A 104 1.03 -2.11 -7.74
C LEU A 104 0.72 -1.84 -6.26
N ASP A 105 -0.23 -2.56 -5.71
CA ASP A 105 -0.50 -2.59 -4.27
C ASP A 105 -1.09 -3.95 -3.91
N LEU A 106 -0.98 -4.35 -2.65
CA LEU A 106 -1.37 -5.69 -2.21
C LEU A 106 -1.90 -5.77 -0.77
N SER A 107 -2.67 -6.82 -0.53
CA SER A 107 -3.10 -7.30 0.79
C SER A 107 -2.75 -8.78 0.95
N ASP A 108 -3.10 -9.36 2.10
CA ASP A 108 -2.78 -10.76 2.45
C ASP A 108 -3.55 -11.82 1.63
N ASP A 109 -4.28 -11.40 0.60
CA ASP A 109 -5.08 -12.32 -0.23
C ASP A 109 -5.07 -11.98 -1.72
N ARG A 110 -4.58 -10.79 -2.10
CA ARG A 110 -4.62 -10.33 -3.48
C ARG A 110 -3.56 -9.28 -3.77
N ILE A 111 -3.15 -9.28 -5.03
CA ILE A 111 -2.30 -8.25 -5.61
C ILE A 111 -3.10 -7.59 -6.72
N CYS A 112 -3.12 -6.26 -6.72
CA CYS A 112 -3.71 -5.50 -7.81
C CYS A 112 -2.66 -4.60 -8.46
N MET A 113 -2.77 -4.44 -9.76
CA MET A 113 -1.81 -3.66 -10.55
C MET A 113 -2.52 -2.85 -11.64
N VAL A 114 -1.96 -1.68 -11.91
CA VAL A 114 -2.26 -0.85 -13.06
C VAL A 114 -1.19 -1.12 -14.12
N ARG A 115 -1.62 -1.58 -15.28
CA ARG A 115 -0.75 -1.90 -16.41
C ARG A 115 -0.94 -0.88 -17.52
N GLY A 116 0.15 -0.38 -18.08
CA GLY A 116 0.11 0.49 -19.24
C GLY A 116 0.30 -0.30 -20.53
N TYR A 117 -0.51 -0.04 -21.55
CA TYR A 117 -0.29 -0.53 -22.90
C TYR A 117 0.23 0.61 -23.78
N GLN A 118 1.55 0.64 -24.02
CA GLN A 118 2.20 1.76 -24.70
C GLN A 118 1.66 2.00 -26.11
N GLN A 119 1.23 0.95 -26.82
CA GLN A 119 0.79 1.08 -28.22
C GLN A 119 -0.54 1.82 -28.39
N ILE A 120 -1.39 1.87 -27.35
CA ILE A 120 -2.71 2.53 -27.41
C ILE A 120 -2.92 3.57 -26.30
N ASN A 121 -1.87 3.93 -25.55
CA ASN A 121 -1.94 4.83 -24.39
C ASN A 121 -3.09 4.48 -23.43
N SER A 122 -3.34 3.19 -23.24
CA SER A 122 -4.41 2.69 -22.37
C SER A 122 -3.81 2.17 -21.07
N ARG A 123 -4.59 2.28 -20.00
CA ARG A 123 -4.27 1.70 -18.70
C ARG A 123 -5.40 0.77 -18.30
N PHE A 124 -5.08 -0.40 -17.81
CA PHE A 124 -6.07 -1.33 -17.29
C PHE A 124 -5.64 -1.85 -15.93
N VAL A 125 -6.64 -2.25 -15.15
CA VAL A 125 -6.45 -2.76 -13.79
C VAL A 125 -6.61 -4.28 -13.83
N GLN A 126 -5.70 -4.97 -13.17
CA GLN A 126 -5.75 -6.42 -13.00
C GLN A 126 -5.56 -6.73 -11.53
N CYS A 127 -6.46 -7.52 -10.97
CA CYS A 127 -6.36 -8.03 -9.61
C CYS A 127 -6.32 -9.55 -9.67
N ILE A 128 -5.42 -10.14 -8.91
CA ILE A 128 -5.20 -11.59 -8.87
C ILE A 128 -5.22 -12.06 -7.43
N LYS A 129 -5.85 -13.21 -7.20
CA LYS A 129 -5.88 -13.84 -5.89
C LYS A 129 -4.55 -14.52 -5.58
N GLU A 130 -4.07 -14.33 -4.37
CA GLU A 130 -2.89 -14.99 -3.84
C GLU A 130 -3.08 -16.53 -3.88
N GLY A 131 -2.06 -17.25 -4.38
CA GLY A 131 -1.96 -18.71 -4.39
C GLY A 131 -2.72 -19.44 -5.49
N THR A 132 -3.78 -18.84 -6.05
CA THR A 132 -4.57 -19.45 -7.15
C THR A 132 -4.40 -18.75 -8.49
N HIS A 133 -3.94 -17.50 -8.46
CA HIS A 133 -3.74 -16.64 -9.64
C HIS A 133 -5.03 -16.40 -10.43
N GLU A 134 -6.19 -16.69 -9.83
CA GLU A 134 -7.48 -16.41 -10.40
C GLU A 134 -7.66 -14.89 -10.53
N GLU A 135 -8.11 -14.44 -11.70
CA GLU A 135 -8.48 -13.05 -11.91
C GLU A 135 -9.68 -12.71 -11.02
N LEU A 136 -9.52 -11.68 -10.21
CA LEU A 136 -10.57 -11.14 -9.37
C LEU A 136 -11.42 -10.15 -10.16
N PHE A 137 -12.64 -9.93 -9.69
CA PHE A 137 -13.52 -8.92 -10.24
C PHE A 137 -12.84 -7.55 -10.26
N VAL A 138 -12.93 -6.89 -11.42
CA VAL A 138 -12.56 -5.49 -11.66
C VAL A 138 -13.73 -4.85 -12.40
N PRO A 139 -14.22 -3.67 -11.98
CA PRO A 139 -15.29 -2.97 -12.69
C PRO A 139 -14.95 -2.72 -14.17
N GLY A 140 -15.92 -2.92 -15.06
CA GLY A 140 -15.71 -2.80 -16.50
C GLY A 140 -15.72 -1.36 -17.04
N ASP A 141 -16.15 -0.39 -16.22
CA ASP A 141 -16.35 1.02 -16.56
C ASP A 141 -15.27 1.95 -15.98
N LEU A 142 -14.10 1.39 -15.65
CA LEU A 142 -12.93 2.16 -15.28
C LEU A 142 -12.42 2.98 -16.48
N LEU A 143 -12.01 4.21 -16.18
CA LEU A 143 -11.37 5.13 -17.11
C LEU A 143 -9.84 4.96 -17.03
N THR A 144 -9.09 6.00 -17.40
CA THR A 144 -7.63 5.99 -17.27
C THR A 144 -7.22 6.02 -15.80
N THR A 145 -6.88 4.85 -15.26
CA THR A 145 -6.41 4.68 -13.89
C THR A 145 -4.96 5.15 -13.72
N LYS A 146 -4.72 6.04 -12.77
CA LYS A 146 -3.38 6.51 -12.37
C LYS A 146 -2.67 5.49 -11.47
N SER A 147 -3.36 5.04 -10.42
CA SER A 147 -2.82 4.14 -9.39
C SER A 147 -3.92 3.26 -8.81
N VAL A 148 -3.50 2.20 -8.13
CA VAL A 148 -4.37 1.31 -7.36
C VAL A 148 -3.93 1.31 -5.90
N SER A 149 -4.87 1.16 -4.98
CA SER A 149 -4.59 0.89 -3.58
C SER A 149 -5.50 -0.21 -3.03
N VAL A 150 -4.93 -1.11 -2.24
CA VAL A 150 -5.56 -2.35 -1.78
C VAL A 150 -5.63 -2.37 -0.25
N GLY A 151 -6.85 -2.28 0.28
CA GLY A 151 -7.14 -2.51 1.69
C GLY A 151 -7.49 -3.98 1.96
N ALA A 152 -7.70 -4.31 3.23
CA ALA A 152 -8.09 -5.67 3.64
C ALA A 152 -9.34 -6.19 2.92
N ILE A 153 -10.36 -5.34 2.75
CA ILE A 153 -11.66 -5.72 2.15
C ILE A 153 -11.88 -5.03 0.80
N GLU A 154 -11.48 -3.77 0.72
CA GLU A 154 -11.81 -2.87 -0.39
C GLU A 154 -10.58 -2.67 -1.28
N THR A 155 -10.79 -2.56 -2.59
CA THR A 155 -9.78 -2.11 -3.54
C THR A 155 -10.28 -0.84 -4.18
N CYS A 156 -9.41 0.17 -4.28
CA CYS A 156 -9.74 1.41 -4.97
C CYS A 156 -8.69 1.76 -6.01
N VAL A 157 -9.13 2.48 -7.02
CA VAL A 157 -8.28 3.07 -8.05
C VAL A 157 -8.45 4.57 -8.10
N LEU A 158 -7.37 5.26 -8.41
CA LEU A 158 -7.38 6.70 -8.62
C LEU A 158 -7.45 6.99 -10.12
N GLU A 159 -8.45 7.74 -10.55
CA GLU A 159 -8.61 8.22 -11.93
C GLU A 159 -8.26 9.71 -12.02
N LEU A 160 -8.59 10.34 -13.16
CA LEU A 160 -8.29 11.76 -13.38
C LEU A 160 -9.13 12.71 -12.50
N ASP A 161 -10.33 12.30 -12.12
CA ASP A 161 -11.36 13.14 -11.50
C ASP A 161 -12.18 12.41 -10.42
N ARG A 162 -11.81 11.18 -10.07
CA ARG A 162 -12.49 10.38 -9.04
C ARG A 162 -11.62 9.27 -8.50
N ALA A 163 -12.01 8.73 -7.36
CA ALA A 163 -11.63 7.38 -6.94
C ALA A 163 -12.79 6.43 -7.21
N VAL A 164 -12.51 5.23 -7.72
CA VAL A 164 -13.48 4.15 -7.88
C VAL A 164 -13.05 3.01 -6.98
N CYS A 165 -13.96 2.55 -6.13
CA CYS A 165 -13.71 1.49 -5.16
C CYS A 165 -14.67 0.33 -5.38
N TRP A 166 -14.21 -0.87 -5.05
CA TRP A 166 -15.02 -2.06 -5.07
C TRP A 166 -14.59 -3.07 -4.01
N ASN A 167 -15.52 -3.95 -3.64
CA ASN A 167 -15.30 -5.00 -2.66
C ASN A 167 -15.46 -6.40 -3.26
N ARG A 168 -15.24 -7.43 -2.42
CA ARG A 168 -15.39 -8.84 -2.81
C ARG A 168 -16.83 -9.26 -3.14
N ALA A 169 -17.83 -8.48 -2.73
CA ALA A 169 -19.23 -8.67 -3.10
C ALA A 169 -19.57 -8.01 -4.44
N ASN A 170 -18.59 -7.39 -5.11
CA ASN A 170 -18.72 -6.64 -6.35
C ASN A 170 -19.59 -5.38 -6.22
N ASP A 171 -19.75 -4.85 -4.99
CA ASP A 171 -20.31 -3.52 -4.83
C ASP A 171 -19.30 -2.51 -5.37
N VAL A 172 -19.76 -1.57 -6.20
CA VAL A 172 -18.93 -0.54 -6.83
C VAL A 172 -19.45 0.82 -6.45
N TYR A 173 -18.57 1.70 -6.02
CA TYR A 173 -18.90 3.07 -5.68
C TYR A 173 -17.76 4.01 -6.04
N SER A 174 -18.09 5.29 -6.25
CA SER A 174 -17.13 6.29 -6.70
C SER A 174 -17.19 7.55 -5.85
N LYS A 175 -16.02 8.14 -5.59
CA LYS A 175 -15.86 9.43 -4.93
C LYS A 175 -15.32 10.45 -5.93
N PRO A 176 -16.09 11.49 -6.28
CA PRO A 176 -15.58 12.60 -7.09
C PRO A 176 -14.42 13.32 -6.38
N LEU A 177 -13.39 13.69 -7.14
CA LEU A 177 -12.17 14.38 -6.69
C LEU A 177 -11.74 15.42 -7.75
N VAL A 178 -10.90 16.39 -7.38
CA VAL A 178 -10.42 17.44 -8.29
C VAL A 178 -8.90 17.33 -8.47
N ASN A 179 -8.46 16.86 -9.65
CA ASN A 179 -7.04 16.61 -9.94
C ASN A 179 -6.32 15.79 -8.84
N PRO A 180 -6.87 14.64 -8.40
CA PRO A 180 -6.28 13.89 -7.31
C PRO A 180 -4.87 13.39 -7.63
N THR A 181 -4.03 13.42 -6.62
CA THR A 181 -2.60 13.06 -6.69
C THR A 181 -2.26 11.84 -5.84
N GLN A 182 -3.02 11.57 -4.78
CA GLN A 182 -2.79 10.44 -3.87
C GLN A 182 -4.10 9.77 -3.50
N LEU A 183 -4.03 8.46 -3.29
CA LEU A 183 -5.13 7.62 -2.79
C LEU A 183 -4.51 6.52 -1.93
N LYS A 184 -5.06 6.32 -0.73
CA LYS A 184 -4.74 5.18 0.14
C LYS A 184 -6.01 4.57 0.70
N VAL A 185 -6.05 3.25 0.69
CA VAL A 185 -7.16 2.45 1.19
C VAL A 185 -6.71 1.74 2.44
N TYR A 186 -7.51 1.88 3.49
CA TYR A 186 -7.33 1.23 4.78
C TYR A 186 -8.40 0.15 4.94
N THR A 187 -8.55 -0.42 6.15
CA THR A 187 -9.52 -1.49 6.41
C THR A 187 -10.97 -1.08 6.10
N TYR A 188 -11.35 0.16 6.44
CA TYR A 188 -12.75 0.62 6.42
C TYR A 188 -12.93 2.04 5.87
N GLN A 189 -11.87 2.64 5.35
CA GLN A 189 -11.91 3.99 4.81
C GLN A 189 -10.91 4.14 3.69
N ALA A 190 -11.15 5.08 2.80
CA ALA A 190 -10.15 5.56 1.85
C ALA A 190 -9.88 7.04 2.10
N CYS A 191 -8.67 7.47 1.81
CA CYS A 191 -8.25 8.86 1.86
C CYS A 191 -7.59 9.24 0.55
N ALA A 192 -7.87 10.44 0.07
CA ALA A 192 -7.25 11.02 -1.12
C ALA A 192 -6.78 12.45 -0.86
N VAL A 193 -5.76 12.84 -1.61
CA VAL A 193 -5.29 14.23 -1.68
C VAL A 193 -5.57 14.73 -3.08
N ASP A 194 -6.31 15.82 -3.17
CA ASP A 194 -6.71 16.49 -4.40
C ASP A 194 -6.60 18.02 -4.23
N ASP A 195 -7.02 18.81 -5.23
CA ASP A 195 -6.93 20.27 -5.18
C ASP A 195 -7.79 20.91 -4.06
N ASN A 196 -8.74 20.16 -3.46
CA ASN A 196 -9.51 20.59 -2.29
C ASN A 196 -8.83 20.20 -0.96
N GLY A 197 -7.68 19.53 -1.01
CA GLY A 197 -6.93 19.07 0.15
C GLY A 197 -7.17 17.59 0.49
N LEU A 198 -7.08 17.27 1.78
CA LEU A 198 -7.31 15.90 2.28
C LEU A 198 -8.80 15.61 2.42
N SER A 199 -9.24 14.53 1.77
CA SER A 199 -10.57 13.97 1.95
C SER A 199 -10.48 12.50 2.33
N CYS A 200 -11.15 12.10 3.41
CA CYS A 200 -11.33 10.70 3.77
C CYS A 200 -12.82 10.36 3.81
N TRP A 201 -13.18 9.15 3.39
CA TRP A 201 -14.55 8.66 3.44
C TRP A 201 -14.60 7.21 3.91
N PRO A 202 -15.66 6.83 4.64
CA PRO A 202 -15.85 5.43 5.00
C PRO A 202 -16.14 4.57 3.77
N LEU A 203 -15.82 3.29 3.87
CA LEU A 203 -16.09 2.27 2.86
C LEU A 203 -17.00 1.18 3.43
N GLY A 204 -17.69 0.47 2.53
CA GLY A 204 -18.46 -0.73 2.85
C GLY A 204 -19.51 -0.51 3.95
N SER A 205 -19.52 -1.36 4.97
CA SER A 205 -20.50 -1.31 6.06
C SER A 205 -20.43 -0.05 6.95
N ASN A 206 -19.42 0.79 6.76
CA ASN A 206 -19.28 2.07 7.46
C ASN A 206 -19.76 3.26 6.62
N GLU A 207 -20.24 3.06 5.39
CA GLU A 207 -20.77 4.12 4.56
C GLU A 207 -21.76 5.03 5.31
N GLY A 208 -21.63 6.34 5.09
CA GLY A 208 -22.43 7.36 5.80
C GLY A 208 -21.95 7.71 7.20
N LYS A 209 -20.98 6.99 7.78
CA LYS A 209 -20.35 7.40 9.04
C LYS A 209 -19.32 8.51 8.80
N GLY A 210 -19.31 9.54 9.64
CA GLY A 210 -18.38 10.66 9.50
C GLY A 210 -16.96 10.32 9.96
N ILE A 211 -15.94 10.78 9.24
CA ILE A 211 -14.53 10.73 9.66
C ILE A 211 -14.13 12.13 10.14
N THR A 212 -13.61 12.22 11.35
CA THR A 212 -13.09 13.48 11.89
C THR A 212 -11.62 13.63 11.48
N LEU A 213 -11.33 14.61 10.63
CA LEU A 213 -9.97 14.88 10.18
C LEU A 213 -9.34 16.04 10.97
N PRO A 214 -8.05 15.94 11.31
CA PRO A 214 -7.30 17.09 11.78
C PRO A 214 -7.17 18.11 10.64
N SER A 215 -7.04 19.39 11.01
CA SER A 215 -6.70 20.43 10.04
C SER A 215 -5.23 20.28 9.65
N ILE A 216 -4.96 19.77 8.45
CA ILE A 216 -3.60 19.59 7.92
C ILE A 216 -3.40 20.52 6.72
N GLN A 217 -2.38 21.37 6.78
CA GLN A 217 -1.99 22.23 5.67
C GLN A 217 -0.96 21.54 4.78
N ASN A 218 -1.07 21.71 3.46
CA ASN A 218 -0.13 21.22 2.46
C ASN A 218 0.24 19.74 2.64
N VAL A 219 -0.75 18.85 2.53
CA VAL A 219 -0.50 17.40 2.64
C VAL A 219 0.41 16.94 1.51
N THR A 220 1.57 16.41 1.87
CA THR A 220 2.58 15.92 0.94
C THR A 220 2.57 14.40 0.81
N LYS A 221 2.12 13.66 1.83
CA LYS A 221 2.09 12.20 1.81
C LYS A 221 0.98 11.63 2.67
N LEU A 222 0.24 10.66 2.13
CA LEU A 222 -0.57 9.73 2.91
C LEU A 222 0.27 8.52 3.34
N MET A 223 0.17 8.12 4.60
CA MET A 223 0.87 6.95 5.11
C MET A 223 0.16 5.67 4.68
N GLU A 224 0.91 4.61 4.40
CA GLU A 224 0.37 3.36 3.86
C GLU A 224 -0.41 2.56 4.92
N ASP A 225 0.10 2.51 6.15
CA ASP A 225 -0.39 1.60 7.21
C ASP A 225 -0.98 2.27 8.42
N SER A 226 -1.03 3.59 8.39
CA SER A 226 -1.65 4.37 9.43
C SER A 226 -2.51 5.43 8.78
N THR A 227 -3.56 5.80 9.51
CA THR A 227 -4.44 6.89 9.12
C THR A 227 -3.81 8.19 9.57
N CYS A 228 -2.67 8.44 8.93
CA CYS A 228 -1.83 9.58 9.14
C CYS A 228 -1.43 10.19 7.80
N ALA A 229 -1.12 11.48 7.84
CA ALA A 229 -0.59 12.21 6.70
C ALA A 229 0.51 13.16 7.15
N VAL A 230 1.46 13.40 6.25
CA VAL A 230 2.52 14.40 6.43
C VAL A 230 2.05 15.71 5.83
N GLY A 231 1.87 16.72 6.67
CA GLY A 231 1.62 18.10 6.29
C GLY A 231 2.84 18.99 6.49
N GLU A 232 2.65 20.30 6.30
CA GLU A 232 3.70 21.32 6.48
C GLU A 232 4.30 21.31 7.89
N ASP A 233 3.44 21.12 8.89
CA ASP A 233 3.75 21.19 10.32
C ASP A 233 4.13 19.82 10.94
N GLY A 234 4.18 18.75 10.13
CA GLY A 234 4.63 17.42 10.58
C GLY A 234 3.64 16.29 10.28
N LEU A 235 3.70 15.24 11.10
CA LEU A 235 2.86 14.05 10.99
C LEU A 235 1.56 14.23 11.79
N PHE A 236 0.43 14.05 11.12
CA PHE A 236 -0.89 14.13 11.73
C PHE A 236 -1.59 12.80 11.59
N CYS A 237 -1.99 12.19 12.70
CA CYS A 237 -2.74 10.94 12.74
C CYS A 237 -4.15 11.19 13.24
N TRP A 238 -5.10 10.37 12.79
CA TRP A 238 -6.49 10.43 13.22
C TRP A 238 -7.04 9.04 13.44
N ASP A 239 -8.08 8.97 14.26
CA ASP A 239 -8.70 7.69 14.58
C ASP A 239 -9.60 7.21 13.45
N THR A 240 -9.50 5.92 13.17
CA THR A 240 -10.51 5.17 12.42
C THR A 240 -11.65 4.77 13.33
N PHE A 241 -12.85 4.60 12.76
CA PHE A 241 -14.06 4.19 13.46
C PHE A 241 -13.81 3.15 14.56
N PRO A 242 -14.39 3.31 15.76
CA PRO A 242 -14.20 2.36 16.83
C PRO A 242 -15.03 1.11 16.53
N TYR A 243 -14.41 0.05 16.03
CA TYR A 243 -14.99 -1.29 16.07
C TYR A 243 -14.03 -2.26 16.78
N TYR A 244 -14.37 -2.51 18.05
CA TYR A 244 -13.84 -3.52 18.99
C TYR A 244 -12.33 -3.53 19.30
N GLY A 245 -11.97 -2.96 20.46
CA GLY A 245 -11.26 -3.73 21.48
C GLY A 245 -9.74 -3.94 21.39
N TYR A 246 -9.06 -3.44 20.36
CA TYR A 246 -7.60 -3.31 20.39
C TYR A 246 -7.25 -1.83 20.21
N GLY A 247 -6.85 -1.22 21.33
CA GLY A 247 -6.61 0.20 21.44
C GLY A 247 -5.62 0.70 20.38
N GLN A 248 -6.00 1.80 19.75
CA GLN A 248 -5.05 2.74 19.16
C GLN A 248 -3.98 3.02 20.21
N ARG A 249 -2.74 2.61 19.90
CA ARG A 249 -1.61 3.20 20.60
C ARG A 249 -1.47 4.61 20.04
N ASP A 250 -1.99 5.57 20.80
CA ASP A 250 -1.46 6.92 20.82
C ASP A 250 0.07 6.83 20.85
N ARG A 251 0.70 6.99 19.69
CA ARG A 251 2.09 7.40 19.58
C ARG A 251 2.12 8.62 18.71
N ALA A 252 1.71 9.74 19.32
CA ALA A 252 2.37 10.99 19.05
C ALA A 252 3.87 10.78 19.33
N LEU A 253 4.65 10.54 18.28
CA LEU A 253 6.11 10.59 18.37
C LEU A 253 6.51 12.07 18.43
N TYR A 254 6.78 12.55 19.64
CA TYR A 254 7.65 13.71 19.90
C TYR A 254 9.11 13.26 19.88
#